data_AF-A0A536WC54-F1
#
_entry.id   AF-A0A536WC54-F1
#
_cell.length_a   1.000
_cell.length_b   1.000
_cell.length_c   1.000
_cell.angle_alpha   90.00
_cell.angle_beta   90.00
_cell.angle_gamma   90.00
#
_symmetry.space_group_name_H-M   'P 1'
#
loop_
_entity.id
_entity.type
_entity.pdbx_description
1 polymer ?
#
loop_
_entity_poly.entity_id
_entity_poly.type
_entity_poly.pdbx_seq_one_letter_code
_entity_poly.pdbx_strand_id
1 'polypeptide(L)'
;MLWLKSLHIIFLVSWFAGLFYLPRLFVYHAMATDAIGIERFKVMERKLYYGIMAPSAVLTIVSGMWLWLGYGFYRWINEIPALPVLVAIVLLVVFKPF
;
A
#
# COMPACT_ATOMS: atom_id res chain seq x y z
N MET A 1 -12.71 2.26 10.40
CA MET A 1 -11.64 1.72 9.54
C MET A 1 -11.77 2.07 8.05
N LEU A 2 -12.94 2.44 7.53
CA LEU A 2 -13.10 2.86 6.12
C LEU A 2 -12.23 4.07 5.77
N TRP A 3 -12.22 5.10 6.62
CA TRP A 3 -11.40 6.29 6.44
C TRP A 3 -9.89 5.98 6.31
N LEU A 4 -9.39 5.01 7.08
CA LEU A 4 -8.00 4.61 7.06
C LEU A 4 -7.65 3.81 5.79
N LYS A 5 -8.60 3.01 5.28
CA LYS A 5 -8.51 2.39 3.94
C LYS A 5 -8.50 3.45 2.84
N SER A 6 -9.37 4.45 2.92
CA SER A 6 -9.43 5.54 1.95
C SER A 6 -8.13 6.35 1.95
N LEU A 7 -7.60 6.73 3.12
CA LEU A 7 -6.30 7.41 3.22
C LEU A 7 -5.17 6.58 2.62
N HIS A 8 -5.10 5.29 2.95
CA HIS A 8 -4.10 4.39 2.38
C HIS A 8 -4.16 4.35 0.85
N ILE A 9 -5.36 4.22 0.27
CA ILE A 9 -5.54 4.19 -1.19
C ILE A 9 -5.14 5.52 -1.82
N ILE A 10 -5.50 6.67 -1.23
CA ILE A 10 -5.13 7.99 -1.76
C ILE A 10 -3.61 8.15 -1.80
N PHE A 11 -2.91 7.82 -0.71
CA PHE A 11 -1.44 7.89 -0.68
C PHE A 11 -0.80 6.88 -1.63
N LEU A 12 -1.36 5.67 -1.73
CA LEU A 12 -0.88 4.64 -2.66
C LEU A 12 -0.99 5.12 -4.10
N VAL A 13 -2.13 5.70 -4.51
CA VAL A 13 -2.31 6.24 -5.87
C VAL A 13 -1.33 7.40 -6.12
N SER A 14 -1.16 8.31 -5.15
CA SER A 14 -0.17 9.40 -5.28
C SER A 14 1.26 8.88 -5.41
N TRP A 15 1.62 7.81 -4.70
CA TRP A 15 2.93 7.19 -4.77
C TRP A 15 3.16 6.50 -6.13
N PHE A 16 2.18 5.73 -6.61
CA PHE A 16 2.21 5.10 -7.92
C PHE A 16 2.29 6.11 -9.06
N ALA A 17 1.59 7.25 -8.97
CA ALA A 17 1.72 8.32 -9.95
C ALA A 17 3.17 8.84 -10.04
N GLY A 18 3.85 8.97 -8.90
CA GLY A 18 5.28 9.31 -8.86
C GLY A 18 6.16 8.25 -9.53
N LEU A 19 5.93 6.96 -9.22
CA LEU A 19 6.67 5.83 -9.80
C LEU A 19 6.53 5.73 -11.32
N PHE A 20 5.36 6.06 -11.89
CA PHE A 20 5.16 6.04 -13.33
C PHE A 20 5.65 7.31 -14.05
N TYR A 21 5.67 8.45 -13.36
CA TYR A 21 6.10 9.72 -13.96
C TYR A 21 7.62 9.91 -13.94
N LEU A 22 8.32 9.41 -12.91
CA LEU A 22 9.76 9.55 -12.75
C LEU A 22 10.58 8.89 -13.89
N PRO A 23 10.32 7.64 -14.33
CA PRO A 23 11.06 7.01 -15.42
C PRO A 23 10.95 7.78 -16.74
N ARG A 24 9.77 8.32 -17.03
CA ARG A 24 9.55 9.15 -18.22
C ARG A 24 10.43 10.39 -18.21
N LEU A 25 10.60 11.00 -17.04
CA LEU A 25 11.45 12.17 -16.87
C LEU A 25 12.94 11.82 -17.11
N PHE A 26 13.40 10.68 -16.58
CA PHE A 26 14.77 10.20 -16.83
C PHE A 26 15.05 9.88 -18.29
N VAL A 27 14.06 9.34 -19.01
CA VAL A 27 14.20 9.07 -20.45
C VAL A 27 14.38 10.38 -21.24
N TYR A 28 13.62 11.44 -20.90
CA TYR A 28 13.82 12.75 -21.52
C TYR A 28 15.14 13.41 -21.13
N HIS A 29 15.58 13.22 -19.89
CA HIS A 29 16.88 13.70 -19.42
C HIS A 29 18.03 13.04 -20.21
N ALA A 30 17.99 11.73 -20.41
CA ALA A 30 19.01 11.01 -21.18
C ALA A 30 19.07 11.42 -22.67
N MET A 31 17.96 11.91 -23.23
CA MET A 31 17.90 12.42 -24.60
C MET A 31 18.26 13.92 -24.72
N ALA A 32 18.32 14.66 -23.62
CA ALA A 32 18.63 16.08 -23.63
C ALA A 32 20.14 16.30 -23.83
N THR A 33 20.51 17.05 -24.86
CA THR A 33 21.89 17.47 -25.16
C THR A 33 22.21 18.90 -24.71
N ASP A 34 21.19 19.67 -24.33
CA ASP A 34 21.32 21.03 -23.79
C ASP A 34 21.60 21.01 -22.27
N ALA A 35 22.67 21.69 -21.85
CA ALA A 35 23.04 21.86 -20.45
C ALA A 35 21.93 22.53 -19.61
N ILE A 36 21.22 23.51 -20.16
CA ILE A 36 20.10 24.21 -19.49
C ILE A 36 18.90 23.27 -19.32
N GLY A 37 18.64 22.43 -20.33
CA GLY A 37 17.61 21.39 -20.28
C GLY A 37 17.88 20.36 -19.18
N ILE A 38 19.11 19.85 -19.13
CA ILE A 38 19.58 18.87 -18.13
C ILE A 38 19.41 19.40 -16.70
N GLU A 39 19.85 20.63 -16.43
CA GLU A 39 19.71 21.23 -15.09
C GLU A 39 18.24 21.40 -14.68
N ARG A 40 17.36 21.75 -15.63
CA ARG A 40 15.91 21.80 -15.38
C ARG A 40 15.32 20.42 -15.03
N PHE A 41 15.70 19.37 -15.77
CA PHE A 41 15.22 18.01 -15.50
C PHE A 41 15.68 17.51 -14.12
N LYS A 42 16.93 17.76 -13.73
CA LYS A 42 17.43 17.44 -12.37
C LYS A 42 16.57 18.07 -11.26
N VAL A 43 16.16 19.33 -11.45
CA VAL A 43 15.30 20.02 -10.47
C VAL A 43 13.91 19.41 -10.45
N MET A 44 13.31 19.11 -11.60
CA MET A 44 11.99 18.50 -11.67
C MET A 44 11.97 17.09 -11.06
N GLU A 45 12.97 16.26 -11.37
CA GLU A 45 13.13 14.91 -10.81
C GLU A 45 13.24 14.95 -9.28
N ARG A 46 14.09 15.85 -8.76
CA ARG A 46 14.30 16.01 -7.32
C ARG A 46 13.02 16.48 -6.62
N LYS A 47 12.33 17.48 -7.18
CA LYS A 47 11.07 17.99 -6.62
C LYS A 47 9.98 16.92 -6.62
N LEU A 48 9.87 16.13 -7.68
CA LEU A 48 8.91 15.05 -7.74
C LEU A 48 9.22 13.96 -6.71
N TYR A 49 10.48 13.51 -6.66
CA TYR A 49 10.90 12.43 -5.79
C TYR A 49 10.79 12.80 -4.31
N TYR A 50 11.40 13.92 -3.90
CA TYR A 50 11.39 14.33 -2.49
C TYR A 50 10.12 15.06 -2.07
N GLY A 51 9.45 15.74 -3.00
CA GLY A 51 8.25 16.53 -2.68
C GLY A 51 6.99 15.70 -2.62
N ILE A 52 6.80 14.75 -3.54
CA ILE A 52 5.54 14.01 -3.67
C ILE A 52 5.76 12.52 -3.38
N MET A 53 6.70 11.88 -4.08
CA MET A 53 6.84 10.42 -4.05
C MET A 53 7.31 9.89 -2.68
N ALA A 54 8.34 10.48 -2.09
CA ALA A 54 8.89 10.06 -0.81
C ALA A 54 7.88 10.19 0.36
N PRO A 55 7.21 11.34 0.59
CA PRO A 55 6.24 11.44 1.67
C PRO A 55 5.01 10.56 1.44
N SER A 56 4.52 10.45 0.20
CA SER A 56 3.40 9.55 -0.12
C SER A 56 3.77 8.07 0.09
N ALA A 57 4.99 7.65 -0.24
CA ALA A 57 5.48 6.30 0.02
C ALA A 57 5.47 5.98 1.51
N VAL A 58 6.04 6.87 2.34
CA VAL A 58 6.09 6.69 3.79
C VAL A 58 4.68 6.59 4.37
N LEU A 59 3.79 7.50 3.99
CA LEU A 59 2.40 7.50 4.47
C LEU A 59 1.64 6.25 4.02
N THR A 60 1.90 5.75 2.81
CA THR A 60 1.31 4.50 2.30
C THR A 60 1.76 3.30 3.12
N ILE A 61 3.07 3.18 3.40
CA ILE A 61 3.62 2.06 4.17
C ILE A 61 3.10 2.09 5.62
N VAL A 62 3.12 3.26 6.26
CA VAL A 62 2.64 3.42 7.64
C VAL A 62 1.15 3.09 7.75
N SER A 63 0.33 3.65 6.86
CA SER A 63 -1.12 3.36 6.84
C SER A 63 -1.41 1.90 6.49
N GLY A 64 -0.61 1.27 5.61
CA GLY A 64 -0.71 -0.15 5.27
C GLY A 64 -0.37 -1.06 6.44
N MET A 65 0.72 -0.76 7.15
CA MET A 65 1.13 -1.49 8.36
C MET A 65 0.06 -1.38 9.45
N TRP A 66 -0.53 -0.19 9.62
CA TRP A 66 -1.60 0.03 10.58
C TRP A 66 -2.86 -0.79 10.25
N LEU A 67 -3.25 -0.87 8.98
CA LEU A 67 -4.37 -1.73 8.54
C LEU A 67 -4.07 -3.21 8.75
N TRP A 68 -2.84 -3.64 8.49
CA TRP A 68 -2.45 -5.04 8.66
C TRP A 68 -2.51 -5.48 10.12
N LEU A 69 -2.00 -4.67 11.04
CA LEU A 69 -2.09 -4.95 12.48
C LEU A 69 -3.56 -4.91 12.98
N GLY A 70 -4.36 -3.95 12.50
CA GLY A 70 -5.75 -3.79 12.94
C GLY A 70 -6.72 -4.86 12.41
N TYR A 71 -6.56 -5.32 11.17
CA TYR A 71 -7.45 -6.34 10.56
C TYR A 71 -6.87 -7.74 10.57
N GLY A 72 -5.59 -7.89 10.26
CA GLY A 72 -4.94 -9.20 10.14
C GLY A 72 -4.91 -9.94 11.46
N PHE A 73 -4.55 -9.26 12.54
CA PHE A 73 -4.45 -9.87 13.87
C PHE A 73 -5.81 -10.27 14.44
N TYR A 74 -6.82 -9.40 14.30
CA TYR A 74 -8.17 -9.67 14.81
C TYR A 74 -8.88 -10.81 14.05
N ARG A 75 -8.68 -10.88 12.73
CA ARG A 75 -9.21 -11.97 11.90
C ARG A 75 -8.54 -13.30 12.21
N TRP A 76 -7.21 -13.31 12.37
CA TRP A 76 -6.47 -14.52 12.73
C TRP A 76 -6.88 -15.06 14.10
N ILE A 77 -7.02 -14.20 15.11
CA ILE A 77 -7.45 -14.64 16.45
C ILE A 77 -8.91 -15.12 16.46
N ASN A 78 -9.80 -14.53 15.66
CA ASN A 78 -11.21 -14.87 15.70
C ASN A 78 -11.60 -16.03 14.76
N GLU A 79 -11.08 -16.06 13.53
CA GLU A 79 -11.51 -17.06 12.52
C GLU A 79 -10.77 -18.39 12.60
N ILE A 80 -9.51 -18.40 13.08
CA ILE A 80 -8.74 -19.64 13.25
C ILE A 80 -9.35 -20.57 14.31
N PRO A 81 -9.83 -20.10 15.48
CA PRO A 81 -10.58 -20.94 16.40
C PRO A 81 -12.05 -21.11 16.01
N ALA A 82 -12.69 -20.15 15.32
CA ALA A 82 -14.11 -20.26 14.97
C ALA A 82 -14.40 -21.40 13.98
N LEU A 83 -13.52 -21.65 13.00
CA LEU A 83 -13.68 -22.74 12.05
C LEU A 83 -13.66 -24.14 12.69
N PRO A 84 -12.65 -24.53 13.49
CA PRO A 84 -12.65 -25.82 14.19
C PRO A 84 -13.75 -25.92 15.24
N VAL A 85 -14.16 -24.81 15.88
CA VAL A 85 -15.33 -24.80 16.79
C VAL A 85 -16.63 -25.09 16.03
N LEU A 86 -16.85 -24.47 14.87
CA LEU A 86 -18.02 -24.76 14.02
C LEU A 86 -18.02 -26.20 13.54
N VAL A 87 -16.87 -26.70 13.07
CA VAL A 87 -16.74 -28.11 12.66
C VAL A 87 -16.97 -29.05 13.84
N ALA A 88 -16.44 -28.74 15.03
CA ALA A 88 -16.68 -29.52 16.25
C ALA A 88 -18.17 -29.50 16.64
N ILE A 89 -18.86 -28.35 16.55
CA ILE A 89 -20.31 -28.27 16.80
C ILE A 89 -21.08 -29.12 15.79
N VAL A 90 -20.75 -29.05 14.50
CA VAL A 90 -21.40 -29.85 13.46
C VAL A 90 -21.15 -31.35 13.69
N LEU A 91 -19.92 -31.75 14.00
CA LEU A 91 -19.59 -33.13 14.36
C LEU A 91 -20.34 -33.56 15.62
N LEU A 92 -20.41 -32.71 16.64
CA LEU A 92 -21.16 -33.00 17.86
C LEU A 92 -22.64 -33.19 17.54
N VAL A 93 -23.27 -32.33 16.71
CA VAL A 93 -24.67 -32.49 16.30
C VAL A 93 -24.90 -33.77 15.49
N VAL A 94 -23.99 -34.12 14.58
CA VAL A 94 -24.10 -35.32 13.72
C VAL A 94 -23.85 -36.61 14.49
N PHE A 95 -22.87 -36.62 15.39
CA PHE A 95 -22.44 -37.80 16.13
C PHE A 95 -23.06 -37.90 17.53
N LYS A 96 -23.81 -36.88 18.00
CA LYS A 96 -24.56 -36.97 19.26
C LYS A 96 -25.56 -38.11 19.12
N PRO A 97 -25.31 -39.27 19.76
CA PRO A 97 -26.34 -40.27 19.86
C PRO A 97 -27.40 -39.68 20.81
N PHE A 98 -28.66 -39.96 20.52
CA PHE A 98 -29.77 -39.61 21.40
C PHE A 98 -29.49 -40.01 22.85
#